data_AF-A0A969UXP6-F1
#
_entry.id   AF-A0A969UXP6-F1
#
_cell.length_a   1.000
_cell.length_b   1.000
_cell.length_c   1.000
_cell.angle_alpha   90.00
_cell.angle_beta   90.00
_cell.angle_gamma   90.00
#
_symmetry.space_group_name_H-M   'P 1'
#
loop_
_entity.id
_entity.type
_entity.pdbx_description
1 polymer ?
#
loop_
_entity_poly.entity_id
_entity_poly.type
_entity_poly.pdbx_seq_one_letter_code
_entity_poly.pdbx_strand_id
1 'polypeptide(L)'
;MTFHGCSAGTTSKFCLFSLQQWMRLMVQQSKKAGGLTLVLWLLAIAPARAEQLTLRVAIERDVSQVKIGSSTDAVLTDGTGQALAPIPAMNAVMAEAKAGRVAVNQLQISQACIKPSGDGYVFISNRWYRGTTCVLPTEGGLTAVNYVDLEHYLYSVVGSEMPTSWSLEALKAQAVAARSYVLYQRQSSANAVFDVGNTTAWQVYGGLDKEAASTRAAVDN
;
A
#
# COMPACT_ATOMS: atom_id res chain seq x y z
N MET A 1 -5.73 -30.03 31.31
CA MET A 1 -4.50 -30.75 31.68
C MET A 1 -3.61 -30.81 30.44
N THR A 2 -2.51 -30.06 30.49
CA THR A 2 -1.19 -30.30 29.86
C THR A 2 -1.11 -31.10 28.56
N PHE A 3 -0.61 -30.45 27.50
CA PHE A 3 0.12 -31.10 26.41
C PHE A 3 1.31 -31.88 26.98
N HIS A 4 1.46 -33.14 26.57
CA HIS A 4 2.72 -33.86 26.67
C HIS A 4 3.15 -34.23 25.25
N GLY A 5 4.30 -33.67 24.84
CA GLY A 5 4.99 -34.07 23.63
C GLY A 5 5.55 -35.48 23.78
N CYS A 6 5.47 -36.26 22.70
CA CYS A 6 6.12 -37.56 22.60
C CYS A 6 7.35 -37.42 21.71
N SER A 7 8.51 -37.79 22.25
CA SER A 7 9.81 -37.80 21.59
C SER A 7 10.16 -39.22 21.13
N ALA A 8 10.65 -39.26 19.88
CA ALA A 8 11.61 -40.18 19.25
C ALA A 8 11.49 -41.70 19.43
N GLY A 9 11.21 -42.38 18.30
CA GLY A 9 11.68 -43.74 18.07
C GLY A 9 10.99 -44.48 16.92
N THR A 10 11.66 -44.56 15.76
CA THR A 10 11.53 -45.62 14.72
C THR A 10 10.56 -45.39 13.54
N THR A 11 11.18 -45.17 12.37
CA THR A 11 10.79 -45.54 10.98
C THR A 11 9.48 -45.06 10.33
N SER A 12 9.68 -44.18 9.32
CA SER A 12 9.31 -44.38 7.91
C SER A 12 7.83 -44.66 7.53
N LYS A 13 7.29 -43.76 6.69
CA LYS A 13 6.19 -43.97 5.73
C LYS A 13 4.76 -44.12 6.29
N PHE A 14 4.32 -43.16 7.11
CA PHE A 14 2.89 -42.94 7.35
C PHE A 14 2.55 -41.46 7.22
N CYS A 15 2.60 -40.90 6.00
CA CYS A 15 2.00 -39.58 5.74
C CYS A 15 1.59 -39.32 4.28
N LEU A 16 1.45 -40.36 3.44
CA LEU A 16 1.09 -40.20 2.01
C LEU A 16 -0.16 -40.98 1.58
N PHE A 17 -0.85 -41.67 2.49
CA PHE A 17 -2.12 -42.33 2.21
C PHE A 17 -3.27 -41.52 2.81
N SER A 18 -3.66 -40.42 2.14
CA SER A 18 -4.89 -39.70 2.49
C SER A 18 -5.48 -38.93 1.30
N LEU A 19 -4.66 -38.33 0.44
CA LEU A 19 -5.16 -37.57 -0.70
C LEU A 19 -5.66 -38.42 -1.89
N GLN A 20 -5.02 -39.56 -2.19
CA GLN A 20 -5.45 -40.42 -3.30
C GLN A 20 -6.77 -41.16 -3.05
N GLN A 21 -7.12 -41.42 -1.79
CA GLN A 21 -8.35 -42.14 -1.44
C GLN A 21 -9.56 -41.19 -1.40
N TRP A 22 -9.34 -39.93 -1.01
CA TRP A 22 -10.32 -38.85 -1.09
C TRP A 22 -10.67 -38.46 -2.53
N MET A 23 -9.67 -38.38 -3.42
CA MET A 23 -9.93 -38.11 -4.85
C MET A 23 -10.83 -39.16 -5.51
N ARG A 24 -10.72 -40.44 -5.11
CA ARG A 24 -11.57 -41.51 -5.67
C ARG A 24 -13.03 -41.43 -5.22
N LEU A 25 -13.27 -40.97 -3.99
CA LEU A 25 -14.62 -40.70 -3.47
C LEU A 25 -15.28 -39.51 -4.19
N MET A 26 -14.51 -38.47 -4.51
CA MET A 26 -15.00 -37.31 -5.26
C MET A 26 -15.38 -37.66 -6.71
N VAL A 27 -14.61 -38.54 -7.36
CA VAL A 27 -14.92 -39.01 -8.73
C VAL A 27 -16.19 -39.87 -8.76
N GLN A 28 -16.49 -40.64 -7.72
CA GLN A 28 -17.70 -41.48 -7.68
C GLN A 28 -19.00 -40.69 -7.44
N GLN A 29 -18.96 -39.56 -6.73
CA GLN A 29 -20.14 -38.68 -6.55
C GLN A 29 -20.51 -37.89 -7.83
N SER A 30 -19.57 -37.70 -8.76
CA SER A 30 -19.82 -36.96 -10.01
C SER A 30 -20.69 -37.69 -11.04
N LYS A 31 -20.89 -39.01 -10.89
CA LYS A 31 -21.65 -39.81 -11.87
C LYS A 31 -23.17 -39.71 -11.75
N LYS A 32 -23.69 -39.06 -10.70
CA LYS A 32 -25.14 -38.97 -10.42
C LYS A 32 -25.74 -37.56 -10.48
N ALA A 33 -24.92 -36.52 -10.55
CA ALA A 33 -25.38 -35.14 -10.69
C ALA A 33 -24.77 -34.54 -11.97
N GLY A 34 -25.62 -34.09 -12.89
CA GLY A 34 -25.21 -33.56 -14.19
C GLY A 34 -24.08 -32.54 -14.09
N GLY A 35 -23.11 -32.64 -15.00
CA GLY A 35 -21.84 -31.89 -14.99
C GLY A 35 -21.95 -30.36 -14.98
N LEU A 36 -23.14 -29.79 -15.15
CA LEU A 36 -23.37 -28.35 -15.08
C LEU A 36 -23.23 -27.78 -13.65
N THR A 37 -23.54 -28.56 -12.62
CA THR A 37 -23.54 -28.05 -11.22
C THR A 37 -22.13 -27.88 -10.64
N LEU A 38 -21.15 -28.65 -11.13
CA LEU A 38 -19.77 -28.62 -10.62
C LEU A 38 -18.97 -27.47 -11.23
N VAL A 39 -19.28 -27.06 -12.47
CA VAL A 39 -18.67 -25.91 -13.15
C VAL A 39 -19.12 -24.58 -12.53
N LEU A 40 -20.39 -24.49 -12.09
CA LEU A 40 -20.92 -23.31 -11.40
C LEU A 40 -20.27 -23.06 -10.02
N TRP A 41 -19.87 -24.12 -9.31
CA TRP A 41 -19.16 -23.98 -8.02
C TRP A 41 -17.69 -23.59 -8.18
N LEU A 42 -17.02 -24.01 -9.26
CA LEU A 42 -15.63 -23.64 -9.56
C LEU A 42 -15.47 -22.19 -10.07
N LEU A 43 -16.50 -21.62 -10.70
CA LEU A 43 -16.53 -20.21 -11.12
C LEU A 43 -16.81 -19.22 -9.96
N ALA A 44 -17.35 -19.69 -8.84
CA ALA A 44 -17.69 -18.86 -7.68
C ALA A 44 -16.52 -18.63 -6.70
N ILE A 45 -15.38 -19.31 -6.89
CA ILE A 45 -14.15 -19.13 -6.10
C ILE A 45 -13.11 -18.40 -6.96
N ALA A 46 -13.52 -17.35 -7.66
CA ALA A 46 -12.54 -16.36 -8.08
C ALA A 46 -11.94 -15.79 -6.78
N PRO A 47 -10.60 -15.76 -6.62
CA PRO A 47 -10.04 -14.96 -5.55
C PRO A 47 -10.55 -13.55 -5.81
N ALA A 48 -11.36 -13.02 -4.89
CA ALA A 48 -11.59 -11.59 -4.84
C ALA A 48 -10.19 -10.99 -4.77
N ARG A 49 -9.71 -10.42 -5.89
CA ARG A 49 -8.54 -9.55 -5.82
C ARG A 49 -8.96 -8.51 -4.80
N ALA A 50 -8.29 -8.48 -3.65
CA ALA A 50 -8.40 -7.35 -2.76
C ALA A 50 -7.99 -6.15 -3.63
N GLU A 51 -8.96 -5.39 -4.11
CA GLU A 51 -8.69 -4.10 -4.71
C GLU A 51 -8.18 -3.23 -3.56
N GLN A 52 -6.87 -3.27 -3.35
CA GLN A 52 -6.19 -2.43 -2.38
C GLN A 52 -6.53 -0.98 -2.71
N LEU A 53 -7.32 -0.34 -1.85
CA LEU A 53 -7.78 1.01 -2.05
C LEU A 53 -6.56 1.93 -1.95
N THR A 54 -6.09 2.39 -3.11
CA THR A 54 -4.99 3.34 -3.18
C THR A 54 -5.53 4.74 -2.92
N LEU A 55 -4.92 5.40 -1.94
CA LEU A 55 -5.17 6.78 -1.55
C LEU A 55 -4.10 7.69 -2.14
N ARG A 56 -4.50 8.85 -2.64
CA ARG A 56 -3.61 9.91 -3.15
C ARG A 56 -3.50 11.03 -2.11
N VAL A 57 -2.35 11.13 -1.46
CA VAL A 57 -2.11 12.10 -0.38
C VAL A 57 -1.16 13.18 -0.87
N ALA A 58 -1.60 14.44 -0.90
CA ALA A 58 -0.70 15.55 -1.21
C ALA A 58 0.21 15.85 -0.02
N ILE A 59 1.52 15.62 -0.19
CA ILE A 59 2.54 15.79 0.86
C ILE A 59 3.10 17.22 0.84
N GLU A 60 3.47 17.69 -0.35
CA GLU A 60 3.93 19.06 -0.63
C GLU A 60 3.03 19.64 -1.72
N ARG A 61 2.69 20.93 -1.65
CA ARG A 61 1.82 21.62 -2.61
C ARG A 61 2.40 22.96 -3.00
N ASP A 62 2.25 23.31 -4.28
CA ASP A 62 2.61 24.62 -4.83
C ASP A 62 4.06 25.04 -4.50
N VAL A 63 4.99 24.08 -4.55
CA VAL A 63 6.42 24.31 -4.28
C VAL A 63 7.21 24.47 -5.57
N SER A 64 8.28 25.27 -5.57
CA SER A 64 9.13 25.45 -6.75
C SER A 64 9.98 24.22 -7.07
N GLN A 65 10.31 23.42 -6.06
CA GLN A 65 11.08 22.18 -6.19
C GLN A 65 10.74 21.20 -5.07
N VAL A 66 10.94 19.91 -5.32
CA VAL A 66 10.79 18.85 -4.32
C VAL A 66 11.84 17.76 -4.55
N LYS A 67 12.48 17.32 -3.46
CA LYS A 67 13.41 16.19 -3.50
C LYS A 67 12.62 14.89 -3.34
N ILE A 68 12.77 13.97 -4.28
CA ILE A 68 12.12 12.65 -4.24
C ILE A 68 13.16 11.54 -4.42
N GLY A 69 13.02 10.43 -3.71
CA GLY A 69 13.99 9.34 -3.74
C GLY A 69 13.40 8.00 -3.33
N SER A 70 14.27 6.99 -3.18
CA SER A 70 13.87 5.63 -2.84
C SER A 70 14.86 4.97 -1.90
N SER A 71 14.37 4.14 -0.97
CA SER A 71 15.22 3.36 -0.06
C SER A 71 15.82 2.13 -0.73
N THR A 72 15.17 1.63 -1.79
CA THR A 72 15.63 0.54 -2.64
C THR A 72 15.84 1.04 -4.06
N ASP A 73 16.38 0.21 -4.96
CA ASP A 73 16.43 0.55 -6.37
C ASP A 73 15.01 0.87 -6.88
N ALA A 74 14.90 1.92 -7.67
CA ALA A 74 13.64 2.40 -8.22
C ALA A 74 13.82 2.83 -9.67
N VAL A 75 12.69 3.08 -10.33
CA VAL A 75 12.66 3.63 -11.68
C VAL A 75 11.87 4.93 -11.63
N LEU A 76 12.47 5.98 -12.19
CA LEU A 76 11.77 7.20 -12.52
C LEU A 76 10.91 6.94 -13.76
N THR A 77 9.61 7.17 -13.66
CA THR A 77 8.68 7.07 -14.78
C THR A 77 7.99 8.40 -15.05
N ASP A 78 7.43 8.55 -16.24
CA ASP A 78 6.46 9.61 -16.51
C ASP A 78 5.05 9.25 -15.99
N GLY A 79 4.07 10.13 -16.24
CA GLY A 79 2.67 9.91 -15.88
C GLY A 79 1.95 8.80 -16.65
N THR A 80 2.55 8.27 -17.72
CA THR A 80 2.04 7.08 -18.45
C THR A 80 2.63 5.78 -17.93
N GLY A 81 3.63 5.87 -17.04
CA GLY A 81 4.39 4.72 -16.54
C GLY A 81 5.58 4.36 -17.41
N GLN A 82 5.94 5.17 -18.42
CA GLN A 82 7.13 4.92 -19.23
C GLN A 82 8.39 5.14 -18.38
N ALA A 83 9.27 4.14 -18.34
CA ALA A 83 10.55 4.23 -17.65
C ALA A 83 11.49 5.24 -18.32
N LEU A 84 12.04 6.16 -17.53
CA LEU A 84 12.91 7.25 -18.00
C LEU A 84 14.36 7.09 -17.52
N ALA A 85 14.55 6.76 -16.25
CA ALA A 85 15.87 6.62 -15.65
C ALA A 85 15.82 5.73 -14.39
N PRO A 86 16.87 4.93 -14.09
CA PRO A 86 16.99 4.26 -12.81
C PRO A 86 17.32 5.25 -11.70
N ILE A 87 16.88 4.95 -10.48
CA ILE A 87 17.26 5.62 -9.24
C ILE A 87 17.82 4.55 -8.32
N PRO A 88 19.15 4.51 -8.08
CA PRO A 88 19.73 3.49 -7.21
C PRO A 88 19.25 3.66 -5.77
N ALA A 89 19.27 2.57 -5.00
CA ALA A 89 18.90 2.57 -3.59
C ALA A 89 19.56 3.71 -2.80
N MET A 90 18.79 4.30 -1.89
CA MET A 90 19.19 5.42 -1.03
C MET A 90 19.60 6.69 -1.78
N ASN A 91 19.26 6.82 -3.07
CA ASN A 91 19.44 8.06 -3.81
C ASN A 91 18.12 8.81 -4.01
N ALA A 92 18.26 10.10 -4.32
CA ALA A 92 17.18 11.01 -4.60
C ALA A 92 17.52 11.91 -5.79
N VAL A 93 16.48 12.38 -6.47
CA VAL A 93 16.54 13.38 -7.53
C VAL A 93 15.79 14.63 -7.09
N MET A 94 16.19 15.79 -7.65
CA MET A 94 15.43 17.02 -7.48
C MET A 94 14.46 17.16 -8.65
N ALA A 95 13.19 17.38 -8.33
CA ALA A 95 12.17 17.76 -9.29
C ALA A 95 11.91 19.26 -9.17
N GLU A 96 11.93 19.99 -10.27
CA GLU A 96 11.78 21.45 -10.31
C GLU A 96 10.63 21.87 -11.23
N ALA A 97 9.89 22.91 -10.83
CA ALA A 97 8.85 23.51 -11.67
C ALA A 97 9.51 24.29 -12.81
N LYS A 98 9.30 23.85 -14.06
CA LYS A 98 9.86 24.56 -15.22
C LYS A 98 8.85 24.62 -16.37
N ALA A 99 8.39 25.83 -16.69
CA ALA A 99 7.46 26.09 -17.78
C ALA A 99 6.21 25.18 -17.78
N GLY A 100 5.58 25.00 -16.61
CA GLY A 100 4.40 24.15 -16.44
C GLY A 100 4.67 22.65 -16.54
N ARG A 101 5.94 22.23 -16.46
CA ARG A 101 6.38 20.82 -16.48
C ARG A 101 7.24 20.51 -15.27
N VAL A 102 7.46 19.22 -15.03
CA VAL A 102 8.42 18.73 -14.04
C VAL A 102 9.77 18.54 -14.73
N ALA A 103 10.77 19.30 -14.29
CA ALA A 103 12.14 19.10 -14.69
C ALA A 103 12.84 18.16 -13.70
N VAL A 104 13.46 17.09 -14.21
CA VAL A 104 14.30 16.17 -13.41
C VAL A 104 15.56 15.89 -14.22
N ASN A 105 16.73 16.26 -13.68
CA ASN A 105 17.99 16.23 -14.42
C ASN A 105 17.88 17.01 -15.75
N GLN A 106 18.08 16.34 -16.89
CA GLN A 106 17.95 16.92 -18.24
C GLN A 106 16.55 16.73 -18.86
N LEU A 107 15.63 16.06 -18.15
CA LEU A 107 14.29 15.74 -18.65
C LEU A 107 13.30 16.84 -18.28
N GLN A 108 12.32 17.08 -19.15
CA GLN A 108 11.12 17.87 -18.86
C GLN A 108 9.88 17.05 -19.23
N ILE A 109 9.15 16.62 -18.21
CA ILE A 109 8.06 15.65 -18.32
C ILE A 109 6.78 16.20 -17.70
N SER A 110 5.63 15.64 -18.07
CA SER A 110 4.32 16.07 -17.54
C SER A 110 4.13 15.68 -16.07
N GLN A 111 4.80 14.62 -15.62
CA GLN A 111 4.73 14.09 -14.27
C GLN A 111 5.96 13.21 -14.05
N ALA A 112 6.48 13.19 -12.83
CA ALA A 112 7.64 12.39 -12.43
C ALA A 112 7.24 11.44 -11.30
N CYS A 113 7.24 10.12 -11.53
CA CYS A 113 6.88 9.13 -10.52
C CYS A 113 8.06 8.24 -10.14
N ILE A 114 8.15 7.86 -8.87
CA ILE A 114 9.13 6.92 -8.33
C ILE A 114 8.38 5.81 -7.61
N LYS A 115 8.58 4.59 -8.10
CA LYS A 115 8.13 3.36 -7.44
C LYS A 115 9.35 2.56 -6.96
N PRO A 116 9.48 2.31 -5.65
CA PRO A 116 10.55 1.49 -5.10
C PRO A 116 10.37 0.03 -5.51
N SER A 117 11.48 -0.69 -5.66
CA SER A 117 11.46 -2.14 -5.85
C SER A 117 11.20 -2.86 -4.53
N GLY A 118 10.48 -3.97 -4.58
CA GLY A 118 10.11 -4.75 -3.40
C GLY A 118 9.30 -3.93 -2.39
N ASP A 119 9.54 -4.15 -1.10
CA ASP A 119 8.87 -3.44 0.00
C ASP A 119 9.60 -2.15 0.41
N GLY A 120 10.23 -1.49 -0.56
CA GLY A 120 10.93 -0.23 -0.33
C GLY A 120 10.01 0.96 -0.08
N TYR A 121 10.63 2.08 0.26
CA TYR A 121 9.97 3.32 0.65
C TYR A 121 10.38 4.47 -0.27
N VAL A 122 9.48 5.44 -0.43
CA VAL A 122 9.77 6.68 -1.15
C VAL A 122 10.16 7.78 -0.19
N PHE A 123 11.19 8.54 -0.55
CA PHE A 123 11.57 9.75 0.15
C PHE A 123 10.88 10.94 -0.49
N ILE A 124 10.30 11.83 0.31
CA ILE A 124 9.73 13.10 -0.16
C ILE A 124 10.19 14.19 0.80
N SER A 125 10.93 15.18 0.25
CA SER A 125 11.56 16.29 0.98
C SER A 125 12.52 15.87 2.09
N ASN A 126 11.98 15.44 3.24
CA ASN A 126 12.71 15.10 4.45
C ASN A 126 12.19 13.84 5.17
N ARG A 127 11.21 13.13 4.60
CA ARG A 127 10.55 11.98 5.25
C ARG A 127 10.39 10.80 4.33
N TRP A 128 10.27 9.62 4.94
CA TRP A 128 10.04 8.36 4.26
C TRP A 128 8.56 7.97 4.32
N TYR A 129 8.05 7.48 3.20
CA TYR A 129 6.66 7.09 3.02
C TYR A 129 6.57 5.72 2.34
N ARG A 130 5.50 4.98 2.63
CA ARG A 130 5.16 3.76 1.90
C ARG A 130 4.62 4.08 0.50
N GLY A 131 4.61 3.09 -0.36
CA GLY A 131 3.96 3.17 -1.67
C GLY A 131 4.81 3.86 -2.74
N THR A 132 4.18 4.67 -3.57
CA THR A 132 4.77 5.35 -4.73
C THR A 132 4.64 6.86 -4.54
N THR A 133 5.59 7.65 -5.05
CA THR A 133 5.44 9.12 -5.09
C THR A 133 5.37 9.58 -6.53
N CYS A 134 4.50 10.53 -6.82
CA CYS A 134 4.50 11.25 -8.08
C CYS A 134 4.50 12.75 -7.84
N VAL A 135 5.24 13.47 -8.66
CA VAL A 135 5.31 14.92 -8.68
C VAL A 135 4.64 15.42 -9.94
N LEU A 136 3.70 16.34 -9.79
CA LEU A 136 2.89 16.89 -10.88
C LEU A 136 3.01 18.42 -10.88
N PRO A 137 3.04 19.06 -12.06
CA PRO A 137 2.94 20.50 -12.16
C PRO A 137 1.49 20.93 -11.90
N THR A 138 1.35 22.07 -11.27
CA THR A 138 0.10 22.74 -10.89
C THR A 138 0.27 24.24 -11.14
N GLU A 139 -0.81 25.02 -11.08
CA GLU A 139 -0.72 26.48 -11.29
C GLU A 139 0.23 27.17 -10.29
N GLY A 140 0.30 26.67 -9.05
CA GLY A 140 1.18 27.20 -8.01
C GLY A 140 2.61 26.64 -7.98
N GLY A 141 2.99 25.74 -8.90
CA GLY A 141 4.30 25.09 -8.91
C GLY A 141 4.19 23.57 -9.01
N LEU A 142 4.90 22.83 -8.17
CA LEU A 142 4.82 21.37 -8.07
C LEU A 142 3.99 20.94 -6.88
N THR A 143 3.24 19.85 -7.06
CA THR A 143 2.59 19.10 -5.98
C THR A 143 3.16 17.69 -5.95
N ALA A 144 3.67 17.26 -4.79
CA ALA A 144 4.14 15.90 -4.56
C ALA A 144 3.01 15.09 -3.91
N VAL A 145 2.59 14.03 -4.59
CA VAL A 145 1.49 13.15 -4.20
C VAL A 145 2.05 11.77 -3.89
N ASN A 146 1.78 11.28 -2.68
CA ASN A 146 2.04 9.91 -2.30
C ASN A 146 0.82 9.03 -2.61
N TYR A 147 1.05 7.97 -3.38
CA TYR A 147 0.10 6.92 -3.68
C TYR A 147 0.38 5.75 -2.75
N VAL A 148 -0.53 5.52 -1.81
CA VAL A 148 -0.32 4.58 -0.72
C VAL A 148 -1.59 3.77 -0.50
N ASP A 149 -1.44 2.52 -0.10
CA ASP A 149 -2.57 1.70 0.34
C ASP A 149 -3.24 2.34 1.57
N LEU A 150 -4.56 2.28 1.64
CA LEU A 150 -5.34 2.84 2.74
C LEU A 150 -4.85 2.36 4.11
N GLU A 151 -4.58 1.07 4.28
CA GLU A 151 -4.18 0.51 5.57
C GLU A 151 -2.79 1.00 5.96
N HIS A 152 -1.87 1.06 4.99
CA HIS A 152 -0.54 1.64 5.16
C HIS A 152 -0.58 3.13 5.53
N TYR A 153 -1.53 3.89 4.98
CA TYR A 153 -1.76 5.28 5.39
C TYR A 153 -2.21 5.36 6.85
N LEU A 154 -3.12 4.49 7.27
CA LEU A 154 -3.65 4.47 8.64
C LEU A 154 -2.60 4.11 9.69
N TYR A 155 -1.59 3.29 9.35
CA TYR A 155 -0.48 2.99 10.25
C TYR A 155 0.21 4.25 10.78
N SER A 156 0.34 5.26 9.90
CA SER A 156 0.95 6.55 10.20
C SER A 156 -0.05 7.47 10.91
N VAL A 157 -1.26 7.61 10.37
CA VAL A 157 -2.26 8.54 10.93
C VAL A 157 -2.63 8.20 12.37
N VAL A 158 -2.84 6.92 12.69
CA VAL A 158 -3.17 6.53 14.06
C VAL A 158 -2.05 6.92 15.04
N GLY A 159 -0.78 6.74 14.66
CA GLY A 159 0.36 7.12 15.50
C GLY A 159 0.68 8.62 15.49
N SER A 160 0.18 9.37 14.52
CA SER A 160 0.24 10.83 14.53
C SER A 160 -0.75 11.44 15.52
N GLU A 161 -1.95 10.88 15.62
CA GLU A 161 -3.07 11.44 16.40
C GLU A 161 -3.12 10.89 17.84
N MET A 162 -2.58 9.68 18.08
CA MET A 162 -2.62 9.03 19.39
C MET A 162 -1.23 8.57 19.85
N PRO A 163 -0.93 8.67 21.15
CA PRO A 163 0.25 8.04 21.72
C PRO A 163 0.20 6.52 21.51
N THR A 164 1.27 5.95 20.95
CA THR A 164 1.38 4.53 20.62
C THR A 164 1.36 3.60 21.84
N SER A 165 1.48 4.17 23.05
CA SER A 165 1.42 3.52 24.36
C SER A 165 0.00 3.35 24.90
N TRP A 166 -1.02 3.93 24.26
CA TRP A 166 -2.41 3.73 24.66
C TRP A 166 -2.85 2.29 24.40
N SER A 167 -4.00 1.92 25.00
CA SER A 167 -4.53 0.57 24.85
C SER A 167 -4.81 0.25 23.37
N LEU A 168 -4.60 -1.01 23.00
CA LEU A 168 -4.83 -1.48 21.63
C LEU A 168 -6.27 -1.18 21.16
N GLU A 169 -7.25 -1.35 22.04
CA GLU A 169 -8.66 -1.08 21.74
C GLU A 169 -8.93 0.41 21.47
N ALA A 170 -8.22 1.33 22.14
CA ALA A 170 -8.32 2.76 21.83
C ALA A 170 -7.73 3.07 20.45
N LEU A 171 -6.58 2.47 20.11
CA LEU A 171 -5.96 2.62 18.79
C LEU A 171 -6.84 2.04 17.68
N LYS A 172 -7.51 0.91 17.91
CA LYS A 172 -8.48 0.32 16.97
C LYS A 172 -9.67 1.23 16.72
N ALA A 173 -10.24 1.80 17.79
CA ALA A 173 -11.34 2.74 17.67
C ALA A 173 -10.96 3.96 16.80
N GLN A 174 -9.74 4.48 16.97
CA GLN A 174 -9.22 5.54 16.12
C GLN A 174 -8.94 5.08 14.70
N ALA A 175 -8.42 3.88 14.48
CA ALA A 175 -8.22 3.33 13.14
C ALA A 175 -9.55 3.28 12.36
N VAL A 176 -10.64 2.85 13.01
CA VAL A 176 -11.99 2.87 12.42
C VAL A 176 -12.44 4.29 12.12
N ALA A 177 -12.32 5.22 13.07
CA ALA A 177 -12.71 6.61 12.87
C ALA A 177 -11.93 7.28 11.73
N ALA A 178 -10.61 7.07 11.69
CA ALA A 178 -9.74 7.61 10.66
C ALA A 178 -10.04 7.03 9.29
N ARG A 179 -10.32 5.72 9.20
CA ARG A 179 -10.74 5.03 7.97
C ARG A 179 -12.05 5.60 7.44
N SER A 180 -13.06 5.79 8.29
CA SER A 180 -14.33 6.39 7.89
C SER A 180 -14.15 7.81 7.36
N TYR A 181 -13.34 8.62 8.05
CA TYR A 181 -13.07 10.00 7.65
C TYR A 181 -12.39 10.08 6.28
N VAL A 182 -11.30 9.33 6.06
CA VAL A 182 -10.54 9.41 4.81
C VAL A 182 -11.33 8.87 3.62
N LEU A 183 -12.16 7.84 3.82
CA LEU A 183 -13.05 7.33 2.77
C LEU A 183 -14.13 8.35 2.39
N TYR A 184 -14.77 8.98 3.38
CA TYR A 184 -15.72 10.07 3.15
C TYR A 184 -15.06 11.22 2.38
N GLN A 185 -13.85 11.61 2.79
CA GLN A 185 -13.13 12.72 2.20
C GLN A 185 -12.70 12.42 0.75
N ARG A 186 -12.23 11.20 0.48
CA ARG A 186 -11.94 10.73 -0.88
C ARG A 186 -13.18 10.77 -1.77
N GLN A 187 -14.33 10.33 -1.27
CA GLN A 187 -15.59 10.36 -2.01
C GLN A 187 -16.09 11.79 -2.27
N SER A 188 -15.85 12.70 -1.33
CA SER A 188 -16.27 14.10 -1.42
C SER A 188 -15.26 14.99 -2.16
N SER A 189 -14.05 14.49 -2.43
CA SER A 189 -13.02 15.27 -3.11
C SER A 189 -13.38 15.46 -4.58
N ALA A 190 -13.52 16.71 -5.00
CA ALA A 190 -13.62 17.09 -6.41
C ALA A 190 -12.22 17.26 -7.06
N ASN A 191 -11.14 17.05 -6.31
CA ASN A 191 -9.78 17.31 -6.78
C ASN A 191 -9.28 16.15 -7.66
N ALA A 192 -8.89 16.48 -8.89
CA ALA A 192 -8.40 15.49 -9.85
C ALA A 192 -6.99 14.95 -9.52
N VAL A 193 -6.21 15.67 -8.71
CA VAL A 193 -4.79 15.40 -8.42
C VAL A 193 -4.62 14.54 -7.16
N PHE A 194 -5.37 14.79 -6.10
CA PHE A 194 -5.26 14.08 -4.83
C PHE A 194 -6.59 13.91 -4.10
N ASP A 195 -6.67 12.91 -3.23
CA ASP A 195 -7.87 12.58 -2.44
C ASP A 195 -7.90 13.34 -1.11
N VAL A 196 -6.73 13.47 -0.46
CA VAL A 196 -6.55 14.17 0.82
C VAL A 196 -5.27 15.00 0.86
N GLY A 197 -5.29 16.11 1.61
CA GLY A 197 -4.13 16.97 1.84
C GLY A 197 -3.42 16.75 3.19
N ASN A 198 -2.27 17.39 3.39
CA ASN A 198 -1.42 17.35 4.59
C ASN A 198 -1.42 18.68 5.42
N THR A 199 -2.37 19.58 5.22
CA THR A 199 -2.42 20.85 6.02
C THR A 199 -3.27 20.70 7.28
N THR A 200 -3.25 21.68 8.20
CA THR A 200 -4.00 21.73 9.48
C THR A 200 -5.52 21.47 9.38
N ALA A 201 -6.11 21.54 8.19
CA ALA A 201 -7.49 21.14 7.93
C ALA A 201 -7.69 19.61 7.70
N TRP A 202 -6.61 18.82 7.77
CA TRP A 202 -6.54 17.40 7.40
C TRP A 202 -5.77 16.60 8.47
N GLN A 203 -5.98 15.29 8.50
CA GLN A 203 -5.23 14.37 9.37
C GLN A 203 -3.72 14.43 9.12
N VAL A 204 -2.92 14.28 10.18
CA VAL A 204 -1.46 14.36 10.08
C VAL A 204 -0.89 13.05 9.50
N TYR A 205 -0.51 13.06 8.23
CA TYR A 205 0.19 11.94 7.60
C TYR A 205 1.72 12.11 7.71
N GLY A 206 2.29 11.53 8.78
CA GLY A 206 3.70 11.70 9.12
C GLY A 206 4.66 10.73 8.45
N GLY A 207 4.18 9.84 7.58
CA GLY A 207 4.97 8.77 6.99
C GLY A 207 5.42 7.73 8.04
N LEU A 208 6.56 7.09 7.77
CA LEU A 208 7.11 5.99 8.58
C LEU A 208 7.47 6.40 10.01
N ASP A 209 7.79 7.67 10.25
CA ASP A 209 8.17 8.19 11.57
C ASP A 209 7.05 8.07 12.62
N LYS A 210 5.80 7.88 12.15
CA LYS A 210 4.61 7.76 12.99
C LYS A 210 4.07 6.34 13.07
N GLU A 211 4.69 5.39 12.37
CA GLU A 211 4.30 3.99 12.47
C GLU A 211 4.89 3.34 13.71
N ALA A 212 4.10 2.50 14.39
CA ALA A 212 4.56 1.62 15.44
C ALA A 212 3.94 0.24 15.29
N ALA A 213 4.52 -0.76 15.97
CA ALA A 213 3.93 -2.10 15.97
C ALA A 213 2.48 -2.10 16.50
N SER A 214 2.17 -1.26 17.49
CA SER A 214 0.82 -1.12 18.03
C SER A 214 -0.16 -0.46 17.05
N THR A 215 0.28 0.52 16.25
CA THR A 215 -0.59 1.15 15.25
C THR A 215 -0.87 0.23 14.09
N ARG A 216 0.13 -0.54 13.63
CA ARG A 216 -0.08 -1.60 12.63
C ARG A 216 -1.05 -2.66 13.11
N ALA A 217 -0.84 -3.17 14.33
CA ALA A 217 -1.74 -4.15 14.94
C ALA A 217 -3.18 -3.63 15.08
N ALA A 218 -3.35 -2.35 15.41
CA ALA A 218 -4.67 -1.74 15.53
C ALA A 218 -5.41 -1.55 14.20
N VAL A 219 -4.68 -1.46 13.09
CA VAL A 219 -5.24 -1.26 11.74
C VAL A 219 -5.55 -2.61 11.08
N ASP A 220 -4.69 -3.61 11.28
CA ASP A 220 -4.78 -4.93 10.64
C ASP A 220 -5.78 -5.91 11.28
N ASN A 221 -6.28 -5.62 12.50
CA ASN A 221 -7.15 -6.51 13.30
C ASN A 221 -8.48 -5.85 13.67
#